data_AF-A0A059EZX4-F1
#
_entry.id   AF-A0A059EZX4-F1
#
_cell.length_a   1.000
_cell.length_b   1.000
_cell.length_c   1.000
_cell.angle_alpha   90.00
_cell.angle_beta   90.00
_cell.angle_gamma   90.00
#
_symmetry.space_group_name_H-M   'P 1'
#
loop_
_entity.id
_entity.type
_entity.pdbx_description
1 polymer ?
#
loop_
_entity_poly.entity_id
_entity_poly.type
_entity_poly.pdbx_seq_one_letter_code
_entity_poly.pdbx_strand_id
1 'polypeptide(L)'
;MVSLKNKVIILCVVIIVLLIIAYIIYRNLKVIIKNEEFSRILKCCIASLGNEFKSKLVVSNENPFNSILAEYLTYNTPNSFTKLSKILYEKVRREKFTPLTKPGLIMKHFIYLIITEQTKIAYKNGFYFDKSIYDQLENLSPFVHYYCVIAKINDLYFTDVCIGKIFHNFESSLNSSFDNFMTKVTKDNYCDTNLLIMPKKVINLYLSFDHDYSFDLSNYNHLKIALFDGRAYSVCALVVRNGSNSNYRVKGGNILTNKDSSKLKTKFKIKDKSFLSVSVLMKSEL
;
A
#
# COMPACT_ATOMS: atom_id res chain seq x y z
N MET A 1 5.92 -66.80 -5.26
CA MET A 1 5.65 -66.07 -4.00
C MET A 1 6.54 -64.83 -3.93
N VAL A 2 5.96 -63.63 -3.88
CA VAL A 2 6.75 -62.39 -3.69
C VAL A 2 7.31 -62.40 -2.26
N SER A 3 8.63 -62.40 -2.13
CA SER A 3 9.35 -62.36 -0.85
C SER A 3 8.82 -61.22 0.04
N LEU A 4 8.77 -61.46 1.36
CA LEU A 4 8.35 -60.44 2.35
C LEU A 4 9.12 -59.13 2.18
N LYS A 5 10.41 -59.22 1.83
CA LYS A 5 11.26 -58.05 1.51
C LYS A 5 10.72 -57.22 0.35
N ASN A 6 10.26 -57.86 -0.72
CA ASN A 6 9.68 -57.18 -1.87
C ASN A 6 8.34 -56.51 -1.52
N LYS A 7 7.53 -57.11 -0.65
CA LYS A 7 6.29 -56.47 -0.16
C LYS A 7 6.58 -55.22 0.66
N VAL A 8 7.60 -55.26 1.52
CA VAL A 8 8.04 -54.10 2.32
C VAL A 8 8.58 -52.98 1.43
N ILE A 9 9.39 -53.32 0.41
CA ILE A 9 9.91 -52.35 -0.56
C ILE A 9 8.76 -51.68 -1.33
N ILE A 10 7.80 -52.46 -1.84
CA ILE A 10 6.62 -51.93 -2.53
C ILE A 10 5.84 -50.97 -1.62
N LEU A 11 5.61 -51.35 -0.35
CA LEU A 11 4.93 -50.48 0.62
C LEU A 11 5.69 -49.17 0.86
N CYS A 12 7.02 -49.22 1.00
CA CYS A 12 7.85 -48.02 1.17
C CYS A 12 7.77 -47.10 -0.07
N VAL A 13 7.82 -47.66 -1.27
CA VAL A 13 7.67 -46.90 -2.52
C VAL A 13 6.29 -46.23 -2.58
N VAL A 14 5.22 -46.94 -2.25
CA VAL A 14 3.86 -46.39 -2.21
C VAL A 14 3.76 -45.23 -1.22
N ILE A 15 4.33 -45.37 -0.02
CA ILE A 15 4.35 -44.29 1.00
C ILE A 15 5.11 -43.07 0.48
N ILE A 16 6.28 -43.25 -0.14
CA ILE A 16 7.07 -42.14 -0.70
C ILE A 16 6.29 -41.42 -1.81
N VAL A 17 5.64 -42.16 -2.71
CA VAL A 17 4.81 -41.57 -3.77
C VAL A 17 3.65 -40.76 -3.18
N LEU A 18 2.97 -41.28 -2.16
CA LEU A 18 1.90 -40.56 -1.47
C LEU A 18 2.41 -39.27 -0.79
N LEU A 19 3.60 -39.31 -0.17
CA LEU A 19 4.22 -38.11 0.43
C LEU A 19 4.57 -37.06 -0.63
N ILE A 20 5.06 -37.47 -1.81
CA ILE A 20 5.35 -36.56 -2.92
C ILE A 20 4.06 -35.89 -3.42
N ILE A 21 2.99 -36.68 -3.62
CA ILE A 21 1.67 -36.16 -4.05
C ILE A 21 1.14 -35.17 -3.00
N ALA A 22 1.17 -35.53 -1.72
CA ALA A 22 0.72 -34.67 -0.63
C ALA A 22 1.52 -33.35 -0.58
N TYR A 23 2.83 -33.40 -0.79
CA TYR A 23 3.68 -32.20 -0.85
C TYR A 23 3.32 -31.30 -2.04
N ILE A 24 3.09 -31.86 -3.22
CA ILE A 24 2.67 -31.09 -4.41
C ILE A 24 1.32 -30.40 -4.16
N ILE A 25 0.35 -31.14 -3.61
CA ILE A 25 -0.97 -30.60 -3.26
C ILE A 25 -0.83 -29.47 -2.23
N TYR A 26 -0.09 -29.70 -1.15
CA TYR A 26 0.16 -28.67 -0.13
C TYR A 26 0.81 -27.41 -0.71
N ARG A 27 1.82 -27.56 -1.57
CA ARG A 27 2.50 -26.44 -2.22
C ARG A 27 1.52 -25.65 -3.11
N ASN A 28 0.70 -26.34 -3.90
CA ASN A 28 -0.28 -25.70 -4.78
C ASN A 28 -1.37 -24.96 -3.99
N LEU A 29 -1.93 -25.59 -2.96
CA LEU A 29 -2.90 -24.95 -2.06
C LEU A 29 -2.31 -23.70 -1.40
N LYS A 30 -1.06 -23.77 -0.93
CA LYS A 30 -0.38 -22.61 -0.33
C LYS A 30 -0.22 -21.45 -1.30
N VAL A 31 0.02 -21.72 -2.59
CA VAL A 31 0.10 -20.69 -3.63
C VAL A 31 -1.27 -20.08 -3.88
N ILE A 32 -2.33 -20.89 -3.99
CA ILE A 32 -3.71 -20.43 -4.18
C ILE A 32 -4.13 -19.51 -3.04
N ILE A 33 -3.96 -19.94 -1.79
CA ILE A 33 -4.31 -19.17 -0.59
C ILE A 33 -3.56 -17.83 -0.55
N LYS A 34 -2.25 -17.83 -0.89
CA LYS A 34 -1.45 -16.60 -0.94
C LYS A 34 -1.95 -15.62 -2.01
N ASN A 35 -2.32 -16.13 -3.19
CA ASN A 35 -2.84 -15.31 -4.28
C ASN A 35 -4.21 -14.72 -3.91
N GLU A 36 -5.10 -15.50 -3.31
CA GLU A 36 -6.39 -15.01 -2.83
C GLU A 36 -6.24 -13.96 -1.73
N GLU A 37 -5.34 -14.20 -0.76
CA GLU A 37 -5.01 -13.23 0.27
C GLU A 37 -4.51 -11.91 -0.35
N PHE A 38 -3.56 -12.00 -1.28
CA PHE A 38 -3.00 -10.86 -1.99
C PHE A 38 -4.08 -10.07 -2.73
N SER A 39 -4.91 -10.76 -3.51
CA SER A 39 -6.03 -10.18 -4.26
C SER A 39 -7.02 -9.47 -3.34
N ARG A 40 -7.36 -10.05 -2.18
CA ARG A 40 -8.24 -9.38 -1.21
C ARG A 40 -7.62 -8.11 -0.65
N ILE A 41 -6.33 -8.14 -0.30
CA ILE A 41 -5.62 -6.97 0.23
C ILE A 41 -5.52 -5.88 -0.85
N LEU A 42 -5.19 -6.25 -2.09
CA LEU A 42 -5.12 -5.31 -3.21
C LEU A 42 -6.46 -4.59 -3.43
N LYS A 43 -7.60 -5.29 -3.34
CA LYS A 43 -8.93 -4.64 -3.40
C LYS A 43 -9.10 -3.59 -2.30
N CYS A 44 -8.65 -3.89 -1.07
CA CYS A 44 -8.71 -2.93 0.03
C CYS A 44 -7.82 -1.72 -0.21
N CYS A 45 -6.61 -1.92 -0.74
CA CYS A 45 -5.70 -0.83 -1.12
C CYS A 45 -6.33 0.06 -2.18
N ILE A 46 -6.82 -0.50 -3.29
CA ILE A 46 -7.47 0.25 -4.38
C ILE A 46 -8.67 1.05 -3.84
N ALA A 47 -9.54 0.41 -3.04
CA ALA A 47 -10.71 1.06 -2.47
C ALA A 47 -10.35 2.23 -1.53
N SER A 48 -9.18 2.20 -0.89
CA SER A 48 -8.75 3.27 0.02
C SER A 48 -8.37 4.58 -0.68
N LEU A 49 -8.13 4.55 -1.99
CA LEU A 49 -7.74 5.74 -2.76
C LEU A 49 -8.93 6.64 -3.09
N GLY A 50 -10.16 6.11 -3.08
CA GLY A 50 -11.37 6.86 -3.39
C GLY A 50 -11.76 6.84 -4.87
N ASN A 51 -12.90 7.43 -5.18
CA ASN A 51 -13.56 7.36 -6.48
C ASN A 51 -12.83 8.17 -7.55
N GLU A 52 -12.15 9.24 -7.17
CA GLU A 52 -11.39 10.08 -8.09
C GLU A 52 -10.13 9.39 -8.61
N PHE A 53 -9.68 8.31 -7.96
CA PHE A 53 -8.47 7.60 -8.33
C PHE A 53 -8.41 7.23 -9.83
N LYS A 54 -9.53 6.77 -10.40
CA LYS A 54 -9.61 6.42 -11.83
C LYS A 54 -9.23 7.61 -12.72
N SER A 55 -9.69 8.82 -12.40
CA SER A 55 -9.40 10.02 -13.20
C SER A 55 -7.97 10.52 -13.02
N LYS A 56 -7.17 9.87 -12.16
CA LYS A 56 -5.74 10.17 -11.97
C LYS A 56 -4.82 9.16 -12.67
N LEU A 57 -5.39 8.27 -13.47
CA LEU A 57 -4.66 7.32 -14.31
C LEU A 57 -4.50 7.84 -15.74
N VAL A 58 -3.28 7.79 -16.27
CA VAL A 58 -3.02 8.01 -17.70
C VAL A 58 -3.14 6.68 -18.44
N VAL A 59 -4.16 6.56 -19.28
CA VAL A 59 -4.48 5.36 -20.07
C VAL A 59 -3.89 5.50 -21.47
N SER A 60 -2.99 4.59 -21.83
CA SER A 60 -2.40 4.50 -23.17
C SER A 60 -1.78 3.12 -23.36
N ASN A 61 -1.49 2.75 -24.61
CA ASN A 61 -0.80 1.49 -24.93
C ASN A 61 0.59 1.40 -24.27
N GLU A 62 1.22 2.54 -24.00
CA GLU A 62 2.52 2.62 -23.32
C GLU A 62 2.42 2.46 -21.80
N ASN A 63 1.19 2.48 -21.26
CA ASN A 63 0.87 2.34 -19.84
C ASN A 63 -0.03 1.11 -19.60
N PRO A 64 0.47 -0.11 -19.83
CA PRO A 64 -0.34 -1.31 -19.79
C PRO A 64 -0.93 -1.60 -18.40
N PHE A 65 -0.19 -1.36 -17.31
CA PHE A 65 -0.70 -1.54 -15.96
C PHE A 65 -1.84 -0.56 -15.65
N ASN A 66 -1.65 0.74 -15.96
CA ASN A 66 -2.70 1.75 -15.76
C ASN A 66 -3.94 1.46 -16.62
N SER A 67 -3.75 0.96 -17.84
CA SER A 67 -4.85 0.60 -18.73
C SER A 67 -5.68 -0.57 -18.18
N ILE A 68 -5.02 -1.64 -17.72
CA ILE A 68 -5.69 -2.78 -17.06
C ILE A 68 -6.41 -2.33 -15.78
N LEU A 69 -5.78 -1.45 -15.02
CA LEU A 69 -6.35 -0.91 -13.79
C LEU A 69 -7.57 -0.04 -14.06
N ALA A 70 -7.52 0.84 -15.06
CA ALA A 70 -8.65 1.68 -15.46
C ALA A 70 -9.82 0.84 -15.98
N GLU A 71 -9.54 -0.23 -16.73
CA GLU A 71 -10.56 -1.20 -17.16
C GLU A 71 -11.23 -1.86 -15.94
N TYR A 72 -10.43 -2.34 -14.98
CA TYR A 72 -10.95 -2.92 -13.74
C TYR A 72 -11.81 -1.92 -12.95
N LEU A 73 -11.37 -0.67 -12.80
CA LEU A 73 -12.11 0.38 -12.11
C LEU A 73 -13.41 0.78 -12.84
N THR A 74 -13.51 0.54 -14.15
CA THR A 74 -14.69 0.88 -14.95
C THR A 74 -15.72 -0.23 -14.96
N TYR A 75 -15.28 -1.46 -15.21
CA TYR A 75 -16.16 -2.59 -15.50
C TYR A 75 -16.17 -3.65 -14.39
N ASN A 76 -15.32 -3.52 -13.38
CA ASN A 76 -15.15 -4.48 -12.29
C ASN A 76 -14.93 -5.92 -12.79
N THR A 77 -14.22 -6.07 -13.91
CA THR A 77 -14.03 -7.36 -14.60
C THR A 77 -13.06 -8.26 -13.82
N PRO A 78 -13.44 -9.53 -13.53
CA PRO A 78 -12.56 -10.48 -12.84
C PRO A 78 -11.25 -10.75 -13.57
N ASN A 79 -11.27 -10.77 -14.91
CA ASN A 79 -10.10 -11.04 -15.74
C ASN A 79 -9.04 -9.93 -15.61
N SER A 80 -9.45 -8.67 -15.73
CA SER A 80 -8.54 -7.52 -15.61
C SER A 80 -7.97 -7.42 -14.20
N PHE A 81 -8.78 -7.70 -13.18
CA PHE A 81 -8.29 -7.78 -11.80
C PHE A 81 -7.28 -8.91 -11.58
N THR A 82 -7.48 -10.07 -12.22
CA THR A 82 -6.55 -11.21 -12.13
C THR A 82 -5.21 -10.88 -12.79
N LYS A 83 -5.23 -10.24 -13.96
CA LYS A 83 -4.02 -9.75 -14.64
C LYS A 83 -3.27 -8.73 -13.80
N LEU A 84 -3.99 -7.74 -13.25
CA LEU A 84 -3.45 -6.73 -12.34
C LEU A 84 -2.78 -7.36 -11.11
N SER A 85 -3.50 -8.27 -10.45
CA SER A 85 -3.01 -8.97 -9.26
C SER A 85 -1.74 -9.77 -9.57
N LYS A 86 -1.68 -10.46 -10.71
CA LYS A 86 -0.53 -11.26 -11.12
C LYS A 86 0.71 -10.39 -11.36
N ILE A 87 0.56 -9.28 -12.09
CA ILE A 87 1.67 -8.33 -12.37
C ILE A 87 2.25 -7.81 -11.04
N LEU A 88 1.38 -7.34 -10.14
CA LEU A 88 1.81 -6.75 -8.87
C LEU A 88 2.39 -7.81 -7.92
N TYR A 89 1.80 -9.01 -7.86
CA TYR A 89 2.29 -10.10 -7.03
C TYR A 89 3.72 -10.50 -7.38
N GLU A 90 4.05 -10.58 -8.68
CA GLU A 90 5.40 -10.88 -9.13
C GLU A 90 6.41 -9.80 -8.77
N LYS A 91 6.00 -8.52 -8.71
CA LYS A 91 6.86 -7.43 -8.23
C LYS A 91 7.10 -7.53 -6.72
N VAL A 92 6.02 -7.68 -5.95
CA VAL A 92 6.06 -7.80 -4.49
C VAL A 92 6.88 -9.01 -4.05
N ARG A 93 6.70 -10.17 -4.70
CA ARG A 93 7.40 -11.42 -4.37
C ARG A 93 8.92 -11.34 -4.54
N ARG A 94 9.43 -10.45 -5.40
CA ARG A 94 10.87 -10.27 -5.61
C ARG A 94 11.56 -9.50 -4.48
N GLU A 95 10.80 -8.73 -3.69
CA GLU A 95 11.33 -8.02 -2.52
C GLU A 95 11.50 -9.00 -1.36
N LYS A 96 12.75 -9.37 -1.05
CA LYS A 96 13.08 -10.41 -0.06
C LYS A 96 12.84 -9.98 1.39
N PHE A 97 12.97 -8.68 1.67
CA PHE A 97 12.80 -8.14 3.00
C PHE A 97 12.22 -6.74 2.93
N THR A 98 11.14 -6.51 3.65
CA THR A 98 10.61 -5.17 3.89
C THR A 98 10.09 -5.12 5.32
N PRO A 99 10.37 -4.04 6.07
CA PRO A 99 9.75 -3.82 7.36
C PRO A 99 8.31 -3.28 7.20
N LEU A 100 7.68 -3.34 6.02
CA LEU A 100 6.31 -2.89 5.80
C LEU A 100 5.28 -3.95 6.18
N THR A 101 4.11 -3.50 6.59
CA THR A 101 2.91 -4.33 6.63
C THR A 101 2.56 -4.92 5.25
N LYS A 102 1.83 -6.05 5.19
CA LYS A 102 1.43 -6.63 3.88
C LYS A 102 0.68 -5.62 2.98
N PRO A 103 -0.33 -4.87 3.45
CA PRO A 103 -0.97 -3.85 2.63
C PRO A 103 -0.03 -2.69 2.28
N GLY A 104 0.84 -2.28 3.21
CA GLY A 104 1.87 -1.27 2.95
C GLY A 104 2.81 -1.67 1.81
N LEU A 105 3.32 -2.91 1.82
CA LEU A 105 4.17 -3.44 0.75
C LEU A 105 3.42 -3.50 -0.60
N ILE A 106 2.18 -4.00 -0.60
CA ILE A 106 1.36 -4.07 -1.81
C ILE A 106 1.12 -2.66 -2.37
N MET A 107 0.76 -1.70 -1.51
CA MET A 107 0.51 -0.32 -1.90
C MET A 107 1.79 0.38 -2.38
N LYS A 108 2.95 0.13 -1.77
CA LYS A 108 4.25 0.65 -2.22
C LYS A 108 4.53 0.28 -3.68
N HIS A 109 4.45 -1.01 -4.01
CA HIS A 109 4.68 -1.47 -5.39
C HIS A 109 3.60 -1.00 -6.35
N PHE A 110 2.36 -0.89 -5.87
CA PHE A 110 1.26 -0.38 -6.66
C PHE A 110 1.50 1.07 -7.08
N ILE A 111 1.89 1.92 -6.12
CA ILE A 111 2.29 3.31 -6.36
C ILE A 111 3.49 3.38 -7.32
N TYR A 112 4.53 2.57 -7.09
CA TYR A 112 5.71 2.57 -7.96
C TYR A 112 5.39 2.24 -9.41
N LEU A 113 4.53 1.24 -9.66
CA LEU A 113 4.12 0.90 -11.02
C LEU A 113 3.37 2.05 -11.70
N ILE A 114 2.44 2.70 -10.99
CA ILE A 114 1.68 3.83 -11.55
C ILE A 114 2.62 4.99 -11.88
N ILE A 115 3.49 5.39 -10.94
CA ILE A 115 4.42 6.50 -11.14
C ILE A 115 5.39 6.19 -12.27
N THR A 116 5.98 4.98 -12.31
CA THR A 116 6.90 4.59 -13.39
C THR A 116 6.22 4.60 -14.75
N GLU A 117 4.98 4.13 -14.88
CA GLU A 117 4.29 4.18 -16.17
C GLU A 117 3.96 5.60 -16.62
N GLN A 118 3.47 6.45 -15.71
CA GLN A 118 3.06 7.82 -16.05
C GLN A 118 4.25 8.74 -16.33
N THR A 119 5.31 8.65 -15.53
CA THR A 119 6.47 9.54 -15.65
C THR A 119 7.57 8.98 -16.55
N LYS A 120 7.56 7.67 -16.84
CA LYS A 120 8.66 6.93 -17.50
C LYS A 120 9.97 6.93 -16.70
N ILE A 121 9.91 7.23 -15.40
CA ILE A 121 11.07 7.27 -14.51
C ILE A 121 11.18 5.98 -13.71
N ALA A 122 12.38 5.40 -13.72
CA ALA A 122 12.69 4.24 -12.90
C ALA A 122 12.91 4.64 -11.44
N TYR A 123 12.37 3.84 -10.51
CA TYR A 123 12.61 4.05 -9.08
C TYR A 123 14.09 3.83 -8.73
N LYS A 124 14.71 4.82 -8.06
CA LYS A 124 16.09 4.73 -7.55
C LYS A 124 16.20 5.44 -6.20
N ASN A 125 15.68 4.81 -5.15
CA ASN A 125 15.56 5.40 -3.80
C ASN A 125 14.76 6.72 -3.84
N GLY A 126 13.62 6.65 -4.51
CA GLY A 126 12.74 7.75 -4.87
C GLY A 126 12.67 7.97 -6.39
N PHE A 127 11.73 8.81 -6.78
CA PHE A 127 11.59 9.34 -8.13
C PHE A 127 12.12 10.76 -8.15
N TYR A 128 13.05 11.02 -9.06
CA TYR A 128 13.63 12.34 -9.27
C TYR A 128 13.27 12.80 -10.67
N PHE A 129 12.78 14.03 -10.77
CA PHE A 129 12.47 14.64 -12.05
C PHE A 129 12.86 16.11 -12.06
N ASP A 130 13.11 16.63 -13.25
CA ASP A 130 13.45 18.03 -13.45
C ASP A 130 12.20 18.94 -13.39
N LYS A 131 12.44 20.23 -13.53
CA LYS A 131 11.39 21.24 -13.57
C LYS A 131 10.42 21.05 -14.74
N SER A 132 10.89 20.61 -15.91
CA SER A 132 10.04 20.40 -17.09
C SER A 132 8.95 19.35 -16.83
N ILE A 133 9.33 18.22 -16.22
CA ILE A 133 8.39 17.17 -15.82
C ILE A 133 7.49 17.67 -14.70
N TYR A 134 8.04 18.36 -13.69
CA TYR A 134 7.27 18.91 -12.57
C TYR A 134 6.14 19.84 -13.05
N ASP A 135 6.47 20.79 -13.92
CA ASP A 135 5.52 21.78 -14.45
C ASP A 135 4.38 21.13 -15.26
N GLN A 136 4.57 19.89 -15.73
CA GLN A 136 3.58 19.13 -16.51
C GLN A 136 2.89 18.01 -15.71
N LEU A 137 3.19 17.83 -14.41
CA LEU A 137 2.70 16.68 -13.63
C LEU A 137 1.18 16.53 -13.64
N GLU A 138 0.43 17.64 -13.63
CA GLU A 138 -1.04 17.57 -13.64
C GLU A 138 -1.58 16.77 -14.83
N ASN A 139 -0.91 16.85 -15.99
CA ASN A 139 -1.30 16.16 -17.22
C ASN A 139 -0.52 14.85 -17.41
N LEU A 140 0.79 14.87 -17.19
CA LEU A 140 1.69 13.74 -17.45
C LEU A 140 1.57 12.65 -16.38
N SER A 141 1.47 13.04 -15.11
CA SER A 141 1.30 12.11 -13.99
C SER A 141 0.34 12.67 -12.95
N PRO A 142 -0.98 12.70 -13.27
CA PRO A 142 -1.98 13.24 -12.37
C PRO A 142 -2.02 12.48 -11.02
N PHE A 143 -1.54 11.23 -10.99
CA PHE A 143 -1.39 10.47 -9.75
C PHE A 143 -0.35 11.11 -8.81
N VAL A 144 0.84 11.45 -9.32
CA VAL A 144 1.89 12.09 -8.52
C VAL A 144 1.40 13.44 -8.02
N HIS A 145 0.82 14.26 -8.89
CA HIS A 145 0.28 15.56 -8.53
C HIS A 145 -0.80 15.48 -7.43
N TYR A 146 -1.66 14.46 -7.47
CA TYR A 146 -2.81 14.38 -6.58
C TYR A 146 -2.57 13.63 -5.25
N TYR A 147 -1.67 12.64 -5.25
CA TYR A 147 -1.48 11.71 -4.12
C TYR A 147 -0.10 11.77 -3.44
N CYS A 148 0.91 12.35 -4.10
CA CYS A 148 2.30 12.24 -3.65
C CYS A 148 2.83 13.55 -3.10
N VAL A 149 3.58 13.46 -2.00
CA VAL A 149 4.36 14.59 -1.47
C VAL A 149 5.55 14.82 -2.38
N ILE A 150 5.87 16.08 -2.68
CA ILE A 150 7.01 16.43 -3.52
C ILE A 150 7.93 17.34 -2.72
N ALA A 151 9.23 17.04 -2.70
CA ALA A 151 10.25 17.91 -2.15
C ALA A 151 11.06 18.53 -3.28
N LYS A 152 11.24 19.85 -3.26
CA LYS A 152 12.16 20.55 -4.14
C LYS A 152 13.58 20.47 -3.57
N ILE A 153 14.52 19.98 -4.38
CA ILE A 153 15.93 19.79 -4.03
C ILE A 153 16.78 20.48 -5.10
N ASN A 154 17.22 21.71 -4.82
CA ASN A 154 17.91 22.56 -5.79
C ASN A 154 17.06 22.72 -7.07
N ASP A 155 17.55 22.23 -8.22
CA ASP A 155 16.88 22.27 -9.52
C ASP A 155 16.04 21.03 -9.85
N LEU A 156 15.98 20.06 -8.92
CA LEU A 156 15.24 18.82 -9.06
C LEU A 156 14.05 18.74 -8.11
N TYR A 157 13.12 17.86 -8.43
CA TYR A 157 11.98 17.50 -7.60
C TYR A 157 12.04 16.02 -7.26
N PHE A 158 11.70 15.71 -6.01
CA PHE A 158 11.77 14.37 -5.45
C PHE A 158 10.41 13.94 -4.92
N THR A 159 10.05 12.69 -5.19
CA THR A 159 8.92 12.04 -4.52
C THR A 159 9.21 10.59 -4.19
N ASP A 160 8.60 10.09 -3.11
CA ASP A 160 8.60 8.67 -2.75
C ASP A 160 7.30 8.36 -1.98
N VAL A 161 7.13 7.11 -1.58
CA VAL A 161 6.04 6.72 -0.67
C VAL A 161 6.31 7.26 0.73
N CYS A 162 5.28 7.80 1.39
CA CYS A 162 5.36 8.14 2.82
C CYS A 162 5.34 6.85 3.64
N ILE A 163 6.40 6.58 4.41
CA ILE A 163 6.53 5.36 5.22
C ILE A 163 6.67 5.74 6.70
N GLY A 164 5.57 5.62 7.45
CA GLY A 164 5.51 5.93 8.87
C GLY A 164 5.92 4.78 9.78
N LYS A 165 6.57 5.13 10.89
CA LYS A 165 6.72 4.26 12.07
C LYS A 165 5.41 4.29 12.86
N ILE A 166 5.17 3.24 13.65
CA ILE A 166 4.01 3.18 14.54
C ILE A 166 4.41 3.71 15.92
N PHE A 167 3.69 4.72 16.39
CA PHE A 167 3.78 5.27 17.74
C PHE A 167 2.43 5.16 18.46
N HIS A 168 2.40 5.49 19.77
CA HIS A 168 1.19 5.45 20.59
C HIS A 168 0.08 6.42 20.14
N ASN A 169 0.40 7.42 19.33
CA ASN A 169 -0.55 8.39 18.79
C ASN A 169 -0.44 8.49 17.26
N PHE A 170 -1.58 8.79 16.61
CA PHE A 170 -1.65 8.82 15.14
C PHE A 170 -0.85 9.95 14.53
N GLU A 171 -0.84 11.12 15.15
CA GLU A 171 -0.12 12.29 14.64
C GLU A 171 1.39 12.04 14.57
N SER A 172 2.00 11.46 15.61
CA SER A 172 3.43 11.09 15.60
C SER A 172 3.73 10.01 14.58
N SER A 173 2.82 9.02 14.42
CA SER A 173 2.94 7.99 13.39
C SER A 173 2.90 8.58 11.99
N LEU A 174 2.00 9.54 11.76
CA LEU A 174 1.88 10.28 10.52
C LEU A 174 3.11 11.15 10.26
N ASN A 175 3.54 11.96 11.22
CA ASN A 175 4.68 12.86 11.07
C ASN A 175 5.97 12.11 10.73
N SER A 176 6.18 10.93 11.34
CA SER A 176 7.35 10.09 11.02
C SER A 176 7.38 9.57 9.57
N SER A 177 6.24 9.60 8.86
CA SER A 177 6.21 9.18 7.46
C SER A 177 6.87 10.14 6.50
N PHE A 178 7.12 11.37 6.96
CA PHE A 178 7.75 12.42 6.19
C PHE A 178 9.26 12.51 6.43
N ASP A 179 9.85 11.69 7.31
CA ASP A 179 11.28 11.71 7.67
C ASP A 179 12.20 11.78 6.43
N ASN A 180 11.89 10.98 5.39
CA ASN A 180 12.66 10.96 4.13
C ASN A 180 12.59 12.31 3.40
N PHE A 181 11.40 12.90 3.31
CA PHE A 181 11.19 14.21 2.68
C PHE A 181 11.83 15.34 3.47
N MET A 182 11.68 15.31 4.80
CA MET A 182 12.30 16.29 5.71
C MET A 182 13.83 16.27 5.57
N THR A 183 14.42 15.09 5.43
CA THR A 183 15.86 14.94 5.17
C THR A 183 16.27 15.58 3.85
N LYS A 184 15.42 15.57 2.82
CA LYS A 184 15.71 16.18 1.51
C LYS A 184 15.67 17.70 1.51
N VAL A 185 14.83 18.29 2.35
CA VAL A 185 14.66 19.75 2.46
C VAL A 185 15.43 20.37 3.63
N THR A 186 16.24 19.56 4.32
CA THR A 186 17.14 20.02 5.38
C THR A 186 18.53 20.25 4.82
N LYS A 187 19.07 21.46 5.03
CA LYS A 187 20.45 21.82 4.68
C LYS A 187 21.09 22.54 5.87
N ASP A 188 22.31 22.15 6.23
CA ASP A 188 23.08 22.77 7.32
C ASP A 188 22.29 22.88 8.65
N ASN A 189 21.51 21.83 8.97
CA ASN A 189 20.59 21.74 10.10
C ASN A 189 19.37 22.70 10.08
N TYR A 190 19.15 23.41 8.97
CA TYR A 190 17.94 24.19 8.73
C TYR A 190 16.98 23.45 7.79
N CYS A 191 15.76 23.20 8.24
CA CYS A 191 14.71 22.56 7.46
C CYS A 191 13.77 23.59 6.86
N ASP A 192 13.77 23.75 5.53
CA ASP A 192 12.84 24.64 4.84
C ASP A 192 11.60 23.86 4.36
N THR A 193 10.55 23.87 5.18
CA THR A 193 9.29 23.18 4.85
C THR A 193 8.56 23.82 3.67
N ASN A 194 8.92 25.03 3.24
CA ASN A 194 8.33 25.65 2.04
C ASN A 194 8.77 24.94 0.76
N LEU A 195 9.83 24.13 0.80
CA LEU A 195 10.25 23.28 -0.29
C LEU A 195 9.40 22.00 -0.43
N LEU A 196 8.48 21.75 0.51
CA LEU A 196 7.52 20.66 0.44
C LEU A 196 6.23 21.13 -0.24
N ILE A 197 5.85 20.42 -1.31
CA ILE A 197 4.60 20.61 -2.03
C ILE A 197 3.65 19.48 -1.59
N MET A 198 2.60 19.88 -0.87
CA MET A 198 1.66 18.96 -0.26
C MET A 198 0.46 18.67 -1.18
N PRO A 199 0.17 17.39 -1.46
CA PRO A 199 -0.89 16.98 -2.39
C PRO A 199 -2.29 17.16 -1.81
N LYS A 200 -3.33 17.03 -2.65
CA LYS A 200 -4.73 17.03 -2.20
C LYS A 200 -5.02 15.82 -1.29
N LYS A 201 -4.45 14.65 -1.61
CA LYS A 201 -4.48 13.47 -0.74
C LYS A 201 -3.07 12.97 -0.44
N VAL A 202 -2.82 12.50 0.78
CA VAL A 202 -1.56 11.89 1.19
C VAL A 202 -1.80 10.42 1.50
N ILE A 203 -1.02 9.53 0.86
CA ILE A 203 -1.02 8.10 1.16
C ILE A 203 0.14 7.79 2.10
N ASN A 204 -0.15 7.33 3.31
CA ASN A 204 0.84 6.90 4.27
C ASN A 204 0.81 5.39 4.48
N LEU A 205 1.97 4.76 4.39
CA LEU A 205 2.21 3.33 4.56
C LEU A 205 2.90 3.09 5.90
N TYR A 206 2.55 2.03 6.62
CA TYR A 206 3.14 1.81 7.94
C TYR A 206 4.05 0.59 7.98
N LEU A 207 5.13 0.73 8.76
CA LEU A 207 6.00 -0.36 9.13
C LEU A 207 5.26 -1.43 9.95
N SER A 208 5.58 -2.70 9.71
CA SER A 208 5.26 -3.80 10.60
C SER A 208 5.93 -3.60 11.95
N PHE A 209 5.20 -3.86 13.02
CA PHE A 209 5.69 -3.74 14.38
C PHE A 209 5.42 -5.05 15.13
N ASP A 210 6.44 -5.55 15.83
CA ASP A 210 6.37 -6.83 16.54
C ASP A 210 5.89 -6.68 18.00
N HIS A 211 5.76 -5.46 18.51
CA HIS A 211 5.32 -5.19 19.88
C HIS A 211 3.84 -4.80 19.99
N ASP A 212 3.26 -5.08 21.15
CA ASP A 212 1.92 -4.64 21.55
C ASP A 212 1.82 -3.12 21.57
N TYR A 213 0.98 -2.57 20.68
CA TYR A 213 0.59 -1.16 20.71
C TYR A 213 -0.93 -1.04 20.70
N SER A 214 -1.45 -0.06 21.44
CA SER A 214 -2.86 0.32 21.36
C SER A 214 -2.99 1.58 20.53
N PHE A 215 -3.79 1.51 19.48
CA PHE A 215 -4.09 2.68 18.66
C PHE A 215 -5.55 3.07 18.88
N ASP A 216 -5.76 4.28 19.39
CA ASP A 216 -7.09 4.79 19.62
C ASP A 216 -7.63 5.44 18.33
N LEU A 217 -8.52 4.72 17.65
CA LEU A 217 -9.29 5.20 16.50
C LEU A 217 -10.73 5.57 16.91
N SER A 218 -10.98 5.97 18.15
CA SER A 218 -12.33 6.43 18.53
C SER A 218 -12.71 7.77 17.91
N ASN A 219 -11.73 8.64 17.64
CA ASN A 219 -11.95 10.03 17.22
C ASN A 219 -11.37 10.39 15.85
N TYR A 220 -10.90 9.44 15.04
CA TYR A 220 -10.19 9.76 13.78
C TYR A 220 -11.09 10.45 12.72
N ASN A 221 -12.43 10.33 12.77
CA ASN A 221 -13.33 11.10 11.89
C ASN A 221 -13.26 12.61 12.15
N HIS A 222 -12.90 13.01 13.37
CA HIS A 222 -12.78 14.41 13.78
C HIS A 222 -11.32 14.86 13.85
N LEU A 223 -10.38 13.95 13.57
CA LEU A 223 -8.96 14.22 13.63
C LEU A 223 -8.56 15.04 12.40
N LYS A 224 -8.38 16.34 12.63
CA LYS A 224 -7.76 17.28 11.72
C LYS A 224 -6.32 17.48 12.14
N ILE A 225 -5.38 17.20 11.27
CA ILE A 225 -3.95 17.37 11.53
C ILE A 225 -3.42 18.42 10.59
N ALA A 226 -2.81 19.48 11.14
CA ALA A 226 -2.09 20.44 10.33
C ALA A 226 -0.80 19.78 9.84
N LEU A 227 -0.60 19.74 8.52
CA LEU A 227 0.66 19.28 7.93
C LEU A 227 1.57 20.48 7.62
N PHE A 228 2.73 20.21 7.01
CA PHE A 228 3.82 21.19 6.80
C PHE A 228 3.43 22.42 5.98
N ASP A 229 2.33 22.38 5.23
CA ASP A 229 1.78 23.52 4.50
C ASP A 229 0.81 24.37 5.33
N GLY A 230 0.69 24.09 6.63
CA GLY A 230 -0.23 24.75 7.56
C GLY A 230 -1.71 24.40 7.33
N ARG A 231 -2.01 23.45 6.42
CA ARG A 231 -3.39 23.09 6.07
C ARG A 231 -3.83 21.89 6.87
N ALA A 232 -5.11 21.86 7.24
CA ALA A 232 -5.70 20.76 7.97
C ALA A 232 -6.02 19.58 7.04
N TYR A 233 -5.55 18.39 7.39
CA TYR A 233 -5.85 17.13 6.71
C TYR A 233 -6.72 16.25 7.60
N SER A 234 -7.74 15.63 6.99
CA SER A 234 -8.64 14.69 7.65
C SER A 234 -8.42 13.28 7.10
N VAL A 235 -8.52 12.26 7.95
CA VAL A 235 -8.41 10.87 7.51
C VAL A 235 -9.63 10.50 6.67
N CYS A 236 -9.43 10.03 5.43
CA CYS A 236 -10.50 9.64 4.52
C CYS A 236 -10.61 8.12 4.30
N ALA A 237 -9.50 7.40 4.50
CA ALA A 237 -9.51 5.94 4.47
C ALA A 237 -8.45 5.33 5.39
N LEU A 238 -8.76 4.16 5.93
CA LEU A 238 -7.83 3.32 6.69
C LEU A 238 -7.92 1.88 6.18
N VAL A 239 -6.76 1.26 5.91
CA VAL A 239 -6.67 -0.19 5.74
C VAL A 239 -6.19 -0.77 7.06
N VAL A 240 -7.12 -1.43 7.74
CA VAL A 240 -6.89 -2.03 9.06
C VAL A 240 -7.05 -3.53 8.97
N ARG A 241 -6.23 -4.23 9.74
CA ARG A 241 -6.44 -5.66 9.95
C ARG A 241 -7.60 -5.88 10.93
N ASN A 242 -8.36 -6.97 10.74
CA ASN A 242 -9.53 -7.33 11.54
C ASN A 242 -9.46 -8.84 11.88
N GLY A 243 -8.88 -9.18 13.03
CA GLY A 243 -8.72 -10.56 13.50
C GLY A 243 -7.48 -11.29 12.92
N SER A 244 -7.68 -12.45 12.28
CA SER A 244 -6.58 -13.33 11.85
C SER A 244 -5.58 -12.70 10.86
N ASN A 245 -4.41 -13.35 10.65
CA ASN A 245 -3.19 -12.85 9.99
C ASN A 245 -3.35 -12.28 8.57
N SER A 246 -4.53 -12.40 7.97
CA SER A 246 -4.78 -12.05 6.58
C SER A 246 -6.00 -11.17 6.34
N ASN A 247 -6.87 -10.97 7.34
CA ASN A 247 -8.17 -10.34 7.13
C ASN A 247 -8.08 -8.82 7.24
N TYR A 248 -7.80 -8.14 6.14
CA TYR A 248 -7.81 -6.68 6.07
C TYR A 248 -9.17 -6.15 5.61
N ARG A 249 -9.54 -4.99 6.12
CA ARG A 249 -10.72 -4.25 5.70
C ARG A 249 -10.34 -2.80 5.47
N VAL A 250 -10.90 -2.22 4.42
CA VAL A 250 -10.92 -0.78 4.24
C VAL A 250 -12.05 -0.18 5.06
N LYS A 251 -11.79 0.97 5.67
CA LYS A 251 -12.77 1.82 6.35
C LYS A 251 -12.71 3.17 5.66
N GLY A 252 -13.84 3.68 5.19
CA GLY A 252 -13.88 4.89 4.36
C GLY A 252 -13.56 4.61 2.90
N GLY A 253 -12.84 5.53 2.26
CA GLY A 253 -12.47 5.52 0.84
C GLY A 253 -12.51 6.95 0.28
N ASN A 254 -13.71 7.51 0.18
CA ASN A 254 -13.89 8.93 -0.13
C ASN A 254 -13.88 9.79 1.13
N ILE A 255 -14.72 9.42 2.09
CA ILE A 255 -14.90 10.09 3.38
C ILE A 255 -15.20 8.99 4.40
N LEU A 256 -14.68 9.15 5.62
CA LEU A 256 -15.03 8.27 6.73
C LEU A 256 -16.35 8.73 7.37
N THR A 257 -17.33 7.82 7.42
CA THR A 257 -18.66 8.15 7.96
C THR A 257 -18.75 7.87 9.47
N ASN A 258 -19.74 8.45 10.15
CA ASN A 258 -20.01 8.18 11.57
C ASN A 258 -20.30 6.68 11.83
N LYS A 259 -20.87 5.98 10.84
CA LYS A 259 -21.10 4.53 10.89
C LYS A 259 -19.78 3.76 10.85
N ASP A 260 -18.80 4.19 10.07
CA ASP A 260 -17.45 3.61 10.07
C ASP A 260 -16.75 3.84 11.40
N SER A 261 -16.90 5.04 11.96
CA SER A 261 -16.37 5.44 13.27
C SER A 261 -16.94 4.61 14.41
N SER A 262 -18.26 4.39 14.45
CA SER A 262 -18.88 3.56 15.48
C SER A 262 -18.31 2.13 15.53
N LYS A 263 -17.89 1.59 14.37
CA LYS A 263 -17.24 0.28 14.24
C LYS A 263 -15.74 0.31 14.52
N LEU A 264 -15.15 1.50 14.69
CA LEU A 264 -13.73 1.75 14.98
C LEU A 264 -13.49 2.24 16.41
N LYS A 265 -14.56 2.56 17.16
CA LYS A 265 -14.54 2.95 18.60
C LYS A 265 -13.99 1.89 19.55
N THR A 266 -13.73 0.67 19.09
CA THR A 266 -13.05 -0.36 19.88
C THR A 266 -11.54 -0.12 19.90
N LYS A 267 -10.94 -0.10 21.10
CA LYS A 267 -9.47 -0.08 21.26
C LYS A 267 -8.86 -1.22 20.45
N PHE A 268 -7.98 -0.89 19.50
CA PHE A 268 -7.21 -1.87 18.77
C PHE A 268 -6.18 -2.49 19.73
N LYS A 269 -6.43 -3.70 20.21
CA LYS A 269 -5.51 -4.47 21.07
C LYS A 269 -4.89 -5.61 20.27
N ILE A 270 -3.59 -5.85 20.42
CA ILE A 270 -2.86 -6.90 19.68
C ILE A 270 -3.29 -8.32 20.05
N LYS A 271 -4.08 -8.55 21.11
CA LYS A 271 -4.79 -9.83 21.27
C LYS A 271 -5.68 -10.18 20.06
N ASP A 272 -6.18 -9.18 19.33
CA ASP A 272 -6.92 -9.31 18.06
C ASP A 272 -6.08 -9.03 16.80
N LYS A 273 -4.75 -8.88 16.96
CA LYS A 273 -3.73 -8.75 15.90
C LYS A 273 -4.03 -7.67 14.83
N SER A 274 -4.79 -6.65 15.17
CA SER A 274 -5.28 -5.63 14.24
C SER A 274 -4.33 -4.43 14.21
N PHE A 275 -3.70 -4.15 13.06
CA PHE A 275 -2.73 -3.07 12.88
C PHE A 275 -3.12 -2.11 11.76
N LEU A 276 -2.76 -0.83 11.93
CA LEU A 276 -2.84 0.18 10.88
C LEU A 276 -1.80 -0.13 9.81
N SER A 277 -2.24 -0.26 8.56
CA SER A 277 -1.37 -0.65 7.44
C SER A 277 -1.18 0.45 6.41
N VAL A 278 -2.28 1.13 6.09
CA VAL A 278 -2.33 2.27 5.17
C VAL A 278 -3.33 3.27 5.73
N SER A 279 -3.00 4.56 5.67
CA SER A 279 -3.95 5.65 5.88
C SER A 279 -3.90 6.60 4.70
N VAL A 280 -5.07 7.03 4.24
CA VAL A 280 -5.19 8.09 3.24
C VAL A 280 -5.81 9.30 3.93
N LEU A 281 -5.16 10.45 3.78
CA LEU A 281 -5.62 11.72 4.31
C LEU A 281 -5.99 12.64 3.17
N MET A 282 -7.00 13.47 3.37
CA MET A 282 -7.46 14.47 2.40
C MET A 282 -7.34 15.86 3.01
N LYS A 283 -6.78 16.79 2.23
CA LYS A 283 -6.73 18.20 2.56
C LYS A 283 -8.15 18.74 2.70
N SER A 284 -8.45 19.29 3.88
CA SER A 284 -9.76 19.87 4.17
C SER A 284 -10.00 21.07 3.27
N GLU A 285 -11.22 21.19 2.76
CA GLU A 285 -11.67 22.39 2.06
C GLU A 285 -11.96 23.46 3.10
N LEU A 286 -11.49 24.68 2.84
CA LEU A 286 -11.74 25.86 3.69
C LEU A 286 -13.22 26.24 3.63
#